data_AF-L1JFG8-F1
#
_entry.id   AF-L1JFG8-F1
#
_cell.length_a   1.000
_cell.length_b   1.000
_cell.length_c   1.000
_cell.angle_alpha   90.00
_cell.angle_beta   90.00
_cell.angle_gamma   90.00
#
_symmetry.space_group_name_H-M   'P 1'
#
loop_
_entity.id
_entity.type
_entity.pdbx_description
1 polymer ?
#
loop_
_entity_poly.entity_id
_entity_poly.type
_entity_poly.pdbx_seq_one_letter_code
_entity_poly.pdbx_strand_id
1 'polypeptide(L)'
;MGSLKGRSPVPPLRSRSACFLRMSEGAKLDKRAERRRIVASENFNRRGFGETKEEVQGMMVEEFTSDMVKELKENNNVIERNNVVIKLAESYGFCWGVERAVAMAYEARSFYKDDKIHITNEIIHNPGVNGRLKDMGYNFVPVNGGVKDFSDVKEGDVVVLPAFGASLEEMQLLDSKGCRIVDTTCPWVSKVWNAVDTHRRKDMTSVIHGKWAHEESIATASMADTYIIIKDMEEAKYVTNYILNGGNKEEFMAKFKNACSSGFDPDRDLKKVGIANQTTMYKEETAAIAKLFERTMLKKFGPENVNVHFMALDTICDATQERQDAINDLIRDDSVDFYLIVGGWDSSNTGHLLEIVHMNGKVGYHIDMAHRIREDGSIEHRETDGTITVTKDFLPKGKVTVGVTSGASTPDRYLQESVERVLMLKALEKDGAIA
;
A
#
# COMPACT_ATOMS: atom_id res chain seq x y z
N MET A 1 -76.98 9.21 0.53
CA MET A 1 -76.32 8.61 1.71
C MET A 1 -75.47 7.46 1.24
N GLY A 2 -74.14 7.62 1.21
CA GLY A 2 -73.24 6.64 0.62
C GLY A 2 -71.78 6.88 0.98
N SER A 3 -71.30 6.06 1.93
CA SER A 3 -69.95 5.52 2.08
C SER A 3 -68.73 6.46 1.98
N LEU A 4 -68.27 6.93 3.15
CA LEU A 4 -66.87 7.28 3.39
C LEU A 4 -66.07 5.99 3.61
N LYS A 5 -65.24 5.58 2.64
CA LYS A 5 -64.25 4.51 2.82
C LYS A 5 -62.98 5.10 3.43
N GLY A 6 -62.66 4.67 4.65
CA GLY A 6 -61.42 4.99 5.35
C GLY A 6 -60.19 4.49 4.60
N ARG A 7 -59.18 5.34 4.51
CA ARG A 7 -57.81 4.96 4.17
C ARG A 7 -57.13 4.41 5.42
N SER A 8 -56.64 3.18 5.35
CA SER A 8 -55.76 2.58 6.37
C SER A 8 -54.44 3.36 6.48
N PRO A 9 -53.83 3.45 7.67
CA PRO A 9 -52.54 4.11 7.83
C PRO A 9 -51.42 3.24 7.27
N VAL A 10 -50.52 3.89 6.53
CA VAL A 10 -49.26 3.33 6.00
C VAL A 10 -48.38 2.90 7.19
N PRO A 11 -47.83 1.66 7.23
CA PRO A 11 -46.92 1.26 8.29
C PRO A 11 -45.56 1.94 8.09
N PRO A 12 -44.82 2.26 9.18
CA PRO A 12 -43.55 2.96 9.07
C PRO A 12 -42.50 2.10 8.37
N LEU A 13 -41.70 2.74 7.53
CA LEU A 13 -40.51 2.19 6.88
C LEU A 13 -39.57 1.61 7.94
N ARG A 14 -39.48 0.28 8.01
CA ARG A 14 -38.40 -0.41 8.73
C ARG A 14 -37.09 -0.16 7.98
N SER A 15 -36.11 0.39 8.68
CA SER A 15 -34.72 0.48 8.23
C SER A 15 -34.25 -0.92 7.79
N ARG A 16 -33.79 -1.03 6.55
CA ARG A 16 -33.11 -2.23 6.07
C ARG A 16 -31.69 -2.23 6.66
N SER A 17 -31.57 -2.70 7.90
CA SER A 17 -30.29 -3.22 8.39
C SER A 17 -29.89 -4.40 7.51
N ALA A 18 -28.62 -4.40 7.10
CA ALA A 18 -27.97 -5.49 6.39
C ALA A 18 -28.35 -6.84 7.02
N CYS A 19 -28.70 -7.80 6.17
CA CYS A 19 -28.98 -9.17 6.57
C CYS A 19 -27.69 -9.84 7.04
N PHE A 20 -27.29 -9.56 8.28
CA PHE A 20 -26.33 -10.37 9.02
C PHE A 20 -27.02 -11.71 9.29
N LEU A 21 -26.53 -12.76 8.64
CA LEU A 21 -26.74 -14.13 9.10
C LEU A 21 -26.39 -14.16 10.60
N ARG A 22 -27.41 -14.42 11.44
CA ARG A 22 -27.20 -14.76 12.85
C ARG A 22 -26.44 -16.08 12.89
N MET A 23 -25.12 -16.00 12.94
CA MET A 23 -24.28 -17.13 13.35
C MET A 23 -24.52 -17.37 14.84
N SER A 24 -24.81 -18.62 15.18
CA SER A 24 -24.98 -19.10 16.56
C SER A 24 -23.81 -18.68 17.45
N GLU A 25 -24.10 -18.11 18.62
CA GLU A 25 -23.13 -17.97 19.71
C GLU A 25 -22.55 -19.36 20.03
N GLY A 26 -21.24 -19.56 19.84
CA GLY A 26 -20.60 -20.81 20.27
C GLY A 26 -19.40 -21.35 19.47
N ALA A 27 -18.64 -20.53 18.76
CA ALA A 27 -17.21 -20.78 18.46
C ALA A 27 -16.64 -19.52 17.79
N LYS A 28 -15.54 -18.95 18.30
CA LYS A 28 -14.80 -17.95 17.51
C LYS A 28 -14.29 -18.65 16.25
N LEU A 29 -14.68 -18.15 15.08
CA LEU A 29 -14.17 -18.63 13.79
C LEU A 29 -12.64 -18.63 13.84
N ASP A 30 -12.01 -19.78 13.58
CA ASP A 30 -10.57 -19.82 13.38
C ASP A 30 -10.26 -19.19 12.01
N LYS A 31 -9.99 -17.88 12.01
CA LYS A 31 -9.67 -17.08 10.82
C LYS A 31 -8.55 -17.70 9.96
N ARG A 32 -7.56 -18.31 10.60
CA ARG A 32 -6.42 -18.96 9.93
C ARG A 32 -6.85 -20.26 9.25
N ALA A 33 -7.66 -21.07 9.92
CA ALA A 33 -8.21 -22.29 9.34
C ALA A 33 -9.12 -21.97 8.15
N GLU A 34 -9.96 -20.96 8.27
CA GLU A 34 -10.84 -20.51 7.19
C GLU A 34 -10.05 -19.99 5.98
N ARG A 35 -9.05 -19.13 6.20
CA ARG A 35 -8.15 -18.68 5.12
C ARG A 35 -7.50 -19.86 4.41
N ARG A 36 -7.04 -20.87 5.16
CA ARG A 36 -6.43 -22.08 4.59
C ARG A 36 -7.42 -22.91 3.78
N ARG A 37 -8.68 -23.00 4.20
CA ARG A 37 -9.75 -23.67 3.45
C ARG A 37 -9.96 -23.00 2.09
N ILE A 38 -10.08 -21.67 2.06
CA ILE A 38 -10.27 -20.90 0.81
C ILE A 38 -9.08 -21.10 -0.12
N VAL A 39 -7.85 -20.94 0.40
CA VAL A 39 -6.61 -21.09 -0.39
C VAL A 39 -6.42 -22.50 -0.94
N ALA A 40 -6.99 -23.52 -0.28
CA ALA A 40 -6.95 -24.90 -0.73
C ALA A 40 -8.07 -25.26 -1.72
N SER A 41 -9.01 -24.35 -2.00
CA SER A 41 -10.09 -24.60 -2.96
C SER A 41 -9.56 -24.68 -4.39
N GLU A 42 -10.27 -25.44 -5.23
CA GLU A 42 -9.93 -25.59 -6.66
C GLU A 42 -10.11 -24.26 -7.44
N ASN A 43 -10.96 -23.36 -6.92
CA ASN A 43 -11.21 -22.05 -7.51
C ASN A 43 -10.17 -20.99 -7.12
N PHE A 44 -9.14 -21.34 -6.33
CA PHE A 44 -8.12 -20.40 -5.86
C PHE A 44 -6.78 -20.64 -6.55
N ASN A 45 -6.34 -19.68 -7.36
CA ASN A 45 -5.04 -19.70 -8.02
C ASN A 45 -4.09 -18.64 -7.42
N ARG A 46 -2.93 -19.09 -6.93
CA ARG A 46 -1.80 -18.24 -6.52
C ARG A 46 -0.49 -18.54 -7.26
N ARG A 47 -0.50 -19.54 -8.15
CA ARG A 47 0.69 -20.06 -8.84
C ARG A 47 0.93 -19.42 -10.20
N GLY A 48 0.00 -18.61 -10.71
CA GLY A 48 0.05 -18.03 -12.05
C GLY A 48 -0.51 -18.99 -13.11
N PHE A 49 -0.28 -18.67 -14.38
CA PHE A 49 -0.77 -19.43 -15.53
C PHE A 49 0.40 -19.78 -16.44
N GLY A 50 1.02 -20.94 -16.20
CA GLY A 50 2.31 -21.28 -16.81
C GLY A 50 2.35 -21.23 -18.34
N GLU A 51 1.24 -21.51 -19.01
CA GLU A 51 1.13 -21.51 -20.48
C GLU A 51 1.24 -20.12 -21.10
N THR A 52 0.90 -19.05 -20.37
CA THR A 52 0.92 -17.66 -20.87
C THR A 52 2.17 -16.90 -20.47
N LYS A 53 3.06 -17.52 -19.68
CA LYS A 53 4.15 -16.81 -19.00
C LYS A 53 5.17 -16.17 -19.96
N GLU A 54 5.55 -16.87 -21.02
CA GLU A 54 6.56 -16.39 -21.97
C GLU A 54 6.03 -15.20 -22.79
N GLU A 55 4.79 -15.30 -23.28
CA GLU A 55 4.09 -14.21 -23.98
C GLU A 55 3.98 -12.96 -23.10
N VAL A 56 3.51 -13.14 -21.86
CA VAL A 56 3.35 -12.04 -20.90
C VAL A 56 4.67 -11.39 -20.53
N GLN A 57 5.75 -12.17 -20.36
CA GLN A 57 7.06 -11.60 -20.08
C GLN A 57 7.54 -10.69 -21.22
N GLY A 58 7.29 -11.08 -22.48
CA GLY A 58 7.58 -10.25 -23.65
C GLY A 58 6.81 -8.93 -23.61
N MET A 59 5.50 -8.98 -23.34
CA MET A 59 4.66 -7.79 -23.22
C MET A 59 5.13 -6.85 -22.11
N MET A 60 5.44 -7.40 -20.93
CA MET A 60 5.91 -6.60 -19.79
C MET A 60 7.23 -5.91 -20.08
N VAL A 61 8.15 -6.58 -20.78
CA VAL A 61 9.44 -5.98 -21.14
C VAL A 61 9.24 -4.81 -22.09
N GLU A 62 8.45 -5.00 -23.15
CA GLU A 62 8.15 -3.95 -24.13
C GLU A 62 7.45 -2.73 -23.48
N GLU A 63 6.57 -2.98 -22.52
CA GLU A 63 5.72 -1.95 -21.94
C GLU A 63 6.38 -1.18 -20.78
N PHE A 64 7.15 -1.86 -19.93
CA PHE A 64 7.59 -1.28 -18.65
C PHE A 64 9.10 -1.02 -18.53
N THR A 65 9.93 -1.52 -19.45
CA THR A 65 11.37 -1.23 -19.43
C THR A 65 11.72 0.11 -20.10
N SER A 66 12.96 0.55 -19.91
CA SER A 66 13.45 1.84 -20.39
C SER A 66 14.90 1.72 -20.87
N ASP A 67 15.16 2.25 -22.07
CA ASP A 67 16.52 2.38 -22.61
C ASP A 67 17.35 3.40 -21.84
N MET A 68 16.74 4.51 -21.40
CA MET A 68 17.43 5.52 -20.59
C MET A 68 17.89 4.96 -19.24
N VAL A 69 17.06 4.16 -18.58
CA VAL A 69 17.39 3.51 -17.31
C VAL A 69 18.51 2.49 -17.51
N LYS A 70 18.50 1.76 -18.63
CA LYS A 70 19.60 0.87 -19.01
C LYS A 70 20.92 1.64 -19.20
N GLU A 71 20.88 2.75 -19.93
CA GLU A 71 22.05 3.63 -20.13
C GLU A 71 22.57 4.21 -18.80
N LEU A 72 21.68 4.65 -17.92
CA LEU A 72 22.03 5.11 -16.57
C LEU A 72 22.83 4.02 -15.83
N LYS A 73 22.33 2.78 -15.78
CA LYS A 73 23.04 1.65 -15.16
C LYS A 73 24.41 1.39 -15.78
N GLU A 74 24.52 1.45 -17.10
CA GLU A 74 25.79 1.26 -17.82
C GLU A 74 26.82 2.38 -17.53
N ASN A 75 26.35 3.55 -17.08
CA ASN A 75 27.17 4.71 -16.76
C ASN A 75 27.25 4.98 -15.24
N ASN A 76 27.24 3.94 -14.41
CA ASN A 76 27.30 4.03 -12.94
C ASN A 76 26.19 4.94 -12.36
N ASN A 77 24.98 4.78 -12.86
CA ASN A 77 23.78 5.53 -12.46
C ASN A 77 23.85 7.04 -12.74
N VAL A 78 24.71 7.49 -13.67
CA VAL A 78 24.83 8.91 -14.04
C VAL A 78 24.81 9.11 -15.55
N ILE A 79 24.01 10.06 -16.03
CA ILE A 79 24.09 10.58 -17.42
C ILE A 79 24.03 12.11 -17.41
N GLU A 80 24.54 12.74 -18.47
CA GLU A 80 24.45 14.20 -18.66
C GLU A 80 23.87 14.53 -20.04
N ARG A 81 22.79 15.32 -20.08
CA ARG A 81 22.10 15.78 -21.31
C ARG A 81 21.51 17.16 -21.10
N ASN A 82 21.57 18.04 -22.11
CA ASN A 82 20.92 19.36 -22.07
C ASN A 82 21.22 20.20 -20.81
N ASN A 83 22.48 20.20 -20.33
CA ASN A 83 22.89 20.83 -19.06
C ASN A 83 22.19 20.25 -17.81
N VAL A 84 21.73 19.00 -17.88
CA VAL A 84 21.14 18.24 -16.77
C VAL A 84 22.00 17.03 -16.50
N VAL A 85 22.52 16.92 -15.29
CA VAL A 85 23.12 15.69 -14.76
C VAL A 85 22.03 14.92 -14.05
N ILE A 86 21.73 13.71 -14.51
CA ILE A 86 20.78 12.81 -13.86
C ILE A 86 21.59 11.82 -13.03
N LYS A 87 21.25 11.70 -11.74
CA LYS A 87 21.81 10.70 -10.82
C LYS A 87 20.70 9.79 -10.34
N LEU A 88 20.71 8.54 -10.77
CA LEU A 88 19.72 7.54 -10.40
C LEU A 88 20.11 6.90 -9.05
N ALA A 89 19.15 6.71 -8.16
CA ALA A 89 19.38 5.95 -6.93
C ALA A 89 19.76 4.49 -7.26
N GLU A 90 20.54 3.82 -6.41
CA GLU A 90 20.95 2.41 -6.64
C GLU A 90 19.76 1.42 -6.66
N SER A 91 18.66 1.76 -5.99
CA SER A 91 17.41 0.98 -5.99
C SER A 91 16.22 1.86 -6.32
N TYR A 92 15.39 1.39 -7.25
CA TYR A 92 14.25 2.08 -7.84
C TYR A 92 13.33 1.08 -8.57
N GLY A 93 12.25 1.56 -9.16
CA GLY A 93 11.45 0.82 -10.14
C GLY A 93 10.53 -0.23 -9.50
N PHE A 94 10.03 -1.18 -10.29
CA PHE A 94 9.26 -2.31 -9.78
C PHE A 94 10.06 -3.15 -8.78
N CYS A 95 9.43 -3.52 -7.66
CA CYS A 95 9.94 -4.62 -6.84
C CYS A 95 9.41 -5.96 -7.34
N TRP A 96 10.06 -7.05 -6.95
CA TRP A 96 9.66 -8.40 -7.34
C TRP A 96 8.19 -8.73 -7.01
N GLY A 97 7.69 -8.28 -5.85
CA GLY A 97 6.30 -8.52 -5.46
C GLY A 97 5.30 -7.83 -6.38
N VAL A 98 5.64 -6.62 -6.86
CA VAL A 98 4.84 -5.86 -7.82
C VAL A 98 4.94 -6.48 -9.21
N GLU A 99 6.14 -6.77 -9.70
CA GLU A 99 6.34 -7.41 -11.00
C GLU A 99 5.56 -8.72 -11.09
N ARG A 100 5.65 -9.57 -10.05
CA ARG A 100 4.87 -10.80 -9.97
C ARG A 100 3.37 -10.54 -10.00
N ALA A 101 2.87 -9.52 -9.31
CA ALA A 101 1.44 -9.25 -9.26
C ALA A 101 0.89 -8.75 -10.60
N VAL A 102 1.63 -7.86 -11.26
CA VAL A 102 1.29 -7.35 -12.60
C VAL A 102 1.38 -8.47 -13.63
N ALA A 103 2.44 -9.29 -13.60
CA ALA A 103 2.59 -10.45 -14.46
C ALA A 103 1.40 -11.41 -14.33
N MET A 104 1.04 -11.77 -13.09
CA MET A 104 -0.11 -12.66 -12.85
C MET A 104 -1.45 -12.04 -13.30
N ALA A 105 -1.61 -10.73 -13.22
CA ALA A 105 -2.77 -10.07 -13.81
C ALA A 105 -2.74 -10.25 -15.34
N TYR A 106 -1.66 -9.91 -16.03
CA TYR A 106 -1.55 -10.10 -17.48
C TYR A 106 -1.79 -11.55 -17.89
N GLU A 107 -1.19 -12.51 -17.18
CA GLU A 107 -1.41 -13.95 -17.37
C GLU A 107 -2.89 -14.31 -17.19
N ALA A 108 -3.57 -13.81 -16.15
CA ALA A 108 -4.99 -14.06 -15.94
C ALA A 108 -5.83 -13.56 -17.12
N ARG A 109 -5.48 -12.39 -17.70
CA ARG A 109 -6.19 -11.88 -18.88
C ARG A 109 -5.96 -12.76 -20.10
N SER A 110 -4.71 -13.14 -20.36
CA SER A 110 -4.33 -14.00 -21.50
C SER A 110 -4.93 -15.39 -21.40
N PHE A 111 -5.05 -15.94 -20.18
CA PHE A 111 -5.62 -17.25 -19.94
C PHE A 111 -7.15 -17.23 -20.05
N TYR A 112 -7.81 -16.28 -19.38
CA TYR A 112 -9.26 -16.21 -19.31
C TYR A 112 -9.87 -15.32 -20.40
N LYS A 113 -9.43 -15.38 -21.66
CA LYS A 113 -9.65 -14.37 -22.71
C LYS A 113 -11.04 -13.72 -22.77
N ASP A 114 -12.11 -14.51 -22.70
CA ASP A 114 -13.49 -14.05 -22.87
C ASP A 114 -14.24 -13.82 -21.54
N ASP A 115 -13.63 -14.17 -20.41
CA ASP A 115 -14.28 -14.06 -19.11
C ASP A 115 -14.32 -12.61 -18.61
N LYS A 116 -15.34 -12.32 -17.80
CA LYS A 116 -15.39 -11.11 -17.00
C LYS A 116 -14.38 -11.23 -15.85
N ILE A 117 -13.35 -10.39 -15.90
CA ILE A 117 -12.35 -10.31 -14.84
C ILE A 117 -12.56 -9.02 -14.04
N HIS A 118 -12.57 -9.16 -12.72
CA HIS A 118 -12.63 -8.05 -11.78
C HIS A 118 -11.33 -7.94 -10.99
N ILE A 119 -10.99 -6.73 -10.54
CA ILE A 119 -9.97 -6.50 -9.51
C ILE A 119 -10.66 -5.85 -8.33
N THR A 120 -10.41 -6.36 -7.13
CA THR A 120 -11.09 -5.86 -5.92
C THR A 120 -10.75 -4.40 -5.57
N ASN A 121 -9.66 -3.87 -6.12
CA ASN A 121 -9.22 -2.48 -6.00
C ASN A 121 -8.19 -2.21 -7.13
N GLU A 122 -7.23 -1.32 -6.93
CA GLU A 122 -6.00 -1.26 -7.71
C GLU A 122 -5.16 -2.53 -7.63
N ILE A 123 -4.46 -2.93 -8.71
CA ILE A 123 -3.49 -4.06 -8.64
C ILE A 123 -2.30 -3.69 -7.76
N ILE A 124 -1.84 -2.44 -7.90
CA ILE A 124 -0.77 -1.75 -7.19
C ILE A 124 -1.09 -0.26 -7.21
N HIS A 125 -0.52 0.54 -6.31
CA HIS A 125 -0.68 2.00 -6.33
C HIS A 125 0.17 2.67 -7.43
N ASN A 126 -0.29 2.53 -8.68
CA ASN A 126 0.25 3.23 -9.84
C ASN A 126 -0.85 3.47 -10.89
N PRO A 127 -1.20 4.74 -11.18
CA PRO A 127 -2.32 5.05 -12.05
C PRO A 127 -2.11 4.57 -13.49
N GLY A 128 -0.88 4.62 -14.02
CA GLY A 128 -0.59 4.16 -15.38
C GLY A 128 -0.78 2.65 -15.53
N VAL A 129 -0.30 1.85 -14.58
CA VAL A 129 -0.46 0.39 -14.59
C VAL A 129 -1.94 -0.01 -14.43
N ASN A 130 -2.68 0.64 -13.54
CA ASN A 130 -4.12 0.39 -13.40
C ASN A 130 -4.91 0.84 -14.64
N GLY A 131 -4.54 1.96 -15.25
CA GLY A 131 -5.09 2.42 -16.53
C GLY A 131 -4.91 1.38 -17.61
N ARG A 132 -3.71 0.80 -17.70
CA ARG A 132 -3.43 -0.25 -18.66
C ARG A 132 -4.27 -1.51 -18.46
N LEU A 133 -4.46 -1.95 -17.21
CA LEU A 133 -5.35 -3.07 -16.92
C LEU A 133 -6.81 -2.76 -17.29
N LYS A 134 -7.28 -1.52 -17.13
CA LYS A 134 -8.62 -1.12 -17.63
C LYS A 134 -8.69 -1.27 -19.15
N ASP A 135 -7.66 -0.86 -19.88
CA ASP A 135 -7.59 -1.02 -21.34
C ASP A 135 -7.56 -2.49 -21.78
N MET A 136 -7.09 -3.39 -20.90
CA MET A 136 -7.15 -4.85 -21.07
C MET A 136 -8.52 -5.45 -20.68
N GLY A 137 -9.51 -4.62 -20.32
CA GLY A 137 -10.87 -5.05 -20.01
C GLY A 137 -11.10 -5.52 -18.57
N TYR A 138 -10.24 -5.12 -17.62
CA TYR A 138 -10.48 -5.37 -16.20
C TYR A 138 -11.57 -4.45 -15.62
N ASN A 139 -12.46 -5.04 -14.83
CA ASN A 139 -13.49 -4.32 -14.08
C ASN A 139 -12.97 -4.04 -12.66
N PHE A 140 -12.75 -2.77 -12.31
CA PHE A 140 -12.34 -2.41 -10.97
C PHE A 140 -13.58 -2.32 -10.08
N VAL A 141 -13.60 -3.08 -8.98
CA VAL A 141 -14.70 -3.07 -8.03
C VAL A 141 -14.83 -1.66 -7.44
N PRO A 142 -15.98 -0.99 -7.59
CA PRO A 142 -16.13 0.38 -7.12
C PRO A 142 -16.19 0.46 -5.59
N VAL A 143 -15.69 1.56 -5.04
CA VAL A 143 -15.72 1.85 -3.61
C VAL A 143 -16.71 2.99 -3.35
N ASN A 144 -17.80 2.69 -2.65
CA ASN A 144 -18.85 3.64 -2.32
C ASN A 144 -18.83 3.91 -0.80
N GLY A 145 -18.49 5.13 -0.40
CA GLY A 145 -18.44 5.51 1.02
C GLY A 145 -17.44 4.68 1.85
N GLY A 146 -16.34 4.24 1.24
CA GLY A 146 -15.34 3.39 1.89
C GLY A 146 -15.66 1.89 1.88
N VAL A 147 -16.74 1.48 1.23
CA VAL A 147 -17.15 0.07 1.13
C VAL A 147 -17.11 -0.38 -0.33
N LYS A 148 -16.44 -1.51 -0.61
CA LYS A 148 -16.40 -2.12 -1.94
C LYS A 148 -17.75 -2.71 -2.31
N ASP A 149 -18.20 -2.44 -3.54
CA ASP A 149 -19.47 -2.92 -4.06
C ASP A 149 -19.26 -4.09 -5.03
N PHE A 150 -19.48 -5.30 -4.52
CA PHE A 150 -19.38 -6.56 -5.27
C PHE A 150 -20.69 -6.97 -5.97
N SER A 151 -21.65 -6.06 -6.13
CA SER A 151 -22.95 -6.38 -6.76
C SER A 151 -22.83 -6.86 -8.20
N ASP A 152 -21.83 -6.36 -8.94
CA ASP A 152 -21.53 -6.72 -10.33
C ASP A 152 -20.69 -7.99 -10.49
N VAL A 153 -20.20 -8.56 -9.39
CA VAL A 153 -19.45 -9.81 -9.35
C VAL A 153 -20.42 -10.99 -9.20
N LYS A 154 -20.42 -11.87 -10.21
CA LYS A 154 -21.30 -13.03 -10.33
C LYS A 154 -20.56 -14.35 -10.06
N GLU A 155 -21.34 -15.41 -9.88
CA GLU A 155 -20.80 -16.77 -9.75
C GLU A 155 -20.00 -17.14 -11.00
N GLY A 156 -18.85 -17.77 -10.81
CA GLY A 156 -17.94 -18.13 -11.89
C GLY A 156 -17.09 -16.98 -12.44
N ASP A 157 -17.36 -15.71 -12.11
CA ASP A 157 -16.48 -14.60 -12.52
C ASP A 157 -15.05 -14.78 -11.97
N VAL A 158 -14.06 -14.25 -12.70
CA VAL A 158 -12.67 -14.21 -12.24
C VAL A 158 -12.45 -12.97 -11.41
N VAL A 159 -11.87 -13.11 -10.22
CA VAL A 159 -11.58 -11.97 -9.34
C VAL A 159 -10.11 -12.00 -8.91
N VAL A 160 -9.39 -10.94 -9.28
CA VAL A 160 -7.99 -10.73 -8.93
C VAL A 160 -7.90 -10.00 -7.59
N LEU A 161 -7.20 -10.61 -6.64
CA LEU A 161 -6.80 -9.97 -5.40
C LEU A 161 -5.46 -9.25 -5.63
N PRO A 162 -5.29 -8.02 -5.15
CA PRO A 162 -4.14 -7.18 -5.47
C PRO A 162 -2.87 -7.52 -4.69
N ALA A 163 -1.76 -6.86 -5.00
CA ALA A 163 -0.45 -7.15 -4.40
C ALA A 163 -0.43 -6.92 -2.88
N PHE A 164 -1.20 -5.95 -2.37
CA PHE A 164 -1.37 -5.66 -0.95
C PHE A 164 -2.37 -6.60 -0.25
N GLY A 165 -2.99 -7.52 -1.00
CA GLY A 165 -3.92 -8.53 -0.53
C GLY A 165 -5.36 -8.06 -0.35
N ALA A 166 -6.17 -8.95 0.22
CA ALA A 166 -7.60 -8.77 0.45
C ALA A 166 -7.95 -9.16 1.88
N SER A 167 -9.06 -8.61 2.39
CA SER A 167 -9.54 -8.99 3.71
C SER A 167 -10.05 -10.44 3.74
N LEU A 168 -10.10 -11.05 4.92
CA LEU A 168 -10.69 -12.37 5.07
C LEU A 168 -12.16 -12.37 4.65
N GLU A 169 -12.90 -11.32 4.98
CA GLU A 169 -14.31 -11.18 4.65
C GLU A 169 -14.53 -11.08 3.13
N GLU A 170 -13.64 -10.39 2.41
CA GLU A 170 -13.65 -10.34 0.94
C GLU A 170 -13.39 -11.73 0.35
N MET A 171 -12.38 -12.44 0.85
CA MET A 171 -12.08 -13.79 0.37
C MET A 171 -13.25 -14.75 0.62
N GLN A 172 -13.90 -14.67 1.79
CA GLN A 172 -15.08 -15.48 2.11
C GLN A 172 -16.27 -15.16 1.20
N LEU A 173 -16.51 -13.87 0.93
CA LEU A 173 -17.56 -13.44 0.01
C LEU A 173 -17.34 -14.00 -1.40
N LEU A 174 -16.12 -13.91 -1.92
CA LEU A 174 -15.78 -14.37 -3.26
C LEU A 174 -15.84 -15.90 -3.37
N ASP A 175 -15.32 -16.61 -2.37
CA ASP A 175 -15.37 -18.07 -2.28
C ASP A 175 -16.83 -18.57 -2.18
N SER A 176 -17.65 -17.98 -1.31
CA SER A 176 -19.07 -18.35 -1.18
C SER A 176 -19.93 -18.03 -2.40
N LYS A 177 -19.52 -17.04 -3.21
CA LYS A 177 -20.12 -16.74 -4.52
C LYS A 177 -19.70 -17.73 -5.61
N GLY A 178 -18.71 -18.60 -5.37
CA GLY A 178 -18.17 -19.50 -6.40
C GLY A 178 -17.33 -18.77 -7.45
N CYS A 179 -16.67 -17.65 -7.08
CA CYS A 179 -15.76 -16.95 -7.99
C CYS A 179 -14.44 -17.72 -8.16
N ARG A 180 -13.79 -17.55 -9.31
CA ARG A 180 -12.42 -17.99 -9.58
C ARG A 180 -11.45 -16.92 -9.07
N ILE A 181 -10.78 -17.17 -7.96
CA ILE A 181 -9.91 -16.19 -7.30
C ILE A 181 -8.48 -16.32 -7.85
N VAL A 182 -7.91 -15.21 -8.30
CA VAL A 182 -6.48 -15.09 -8.64
C VAL A 182 -5.80 -14.23 -7.59
N ASP A 183 -5.05 -14.84 -6.68
CA ASP A 183 -4.38 -14.14 -5.59
C ASP A 183 -2.99 -13.67 -6.00
N THR A 184 -2.86 -12.36 -6.26
CA THR A 184 -1.59 -11.74 -6.57
C THR A 184 -0.84 -11.22 -5.33
N THR A 185 -1.39 -11.43 -4.12
CA THR A 185 -0.80 -10.94 -2.86
C THR A 185 0.69 -11.24 -2.79
N CYS A 186 1.47 -10.19 -2.55
CA CYS A 186 2.91 -10.24 -2.38
C CYS A 186 3.27 -11.22 -1.25
N PRO A 187 4.22 -12.14 -1.46
CA PRO A 187 4.65 -13.06 -0.40
C PRO A 187 5.18 -12.38 0.86
N TRP A 188 5.72 -11.15 0.76
CA TRP A 188 6.10 -10.34 1.91
C TRP A 188 4.90 -9.91 2.75
N VAL A 189 3.78 -9.52 2.12
CA VAL A 189 2.52 -9.23 2.82
C VAL A 189 2.00 -10.48 3.53
N SER A 190 2.08 -11.65 2.90
CA SER A 190 1.72 -12.90 3.56
C SER A 190 2.62 -13.26 4.74
N LYS A 191 3.87 -12.76 4.81
CA LYS A 191 4.69 -12.89 6.02
C LYS A 191 4.14 -12.04 7.17
N VAL A 192 3.59 -10.86 6.90
CA VAL A 192 2.87 -10.05 7.91
C VAL A 192 1.67 -10.82 8.46
N TRP A 193 0.92 -11.50 7.59
CA TRP A 193 -0.22 -12.33 8.02
C TRP A 193 0.22 -13.51 8.91
N ASN A 194 1.39 -14.09 8.64
CA ASN A 194 1.98 -15.11 9.51
C ASN A 194 2.46 -14.53 10.86
N ALA A 195 2.88 -13.26 10.90
CA ALA A 195 3.23 -12.57 12.13
C ALA A 195 2.00 -12.40 13.04
N VAL A 196 0.88 -11.90 12.51
CA VAL A 196 -0.37 -11.76 13.29
C VAL A 196 -0.97 -13.12 13.70
N ASP A 197 -0.84 -14.16 12.86
CA ASP A 197 -1.17 -15.54 13.25
C ASP A 197 -0.30 -16.02 14.43
N THR A 198 0.96 -15.57 14.49
CA THR A 198 1.89 -15.93 15.57
C THR A 198 1.54 -15.21 16.86
N HIS A 199 1.17 -13.92 16.80
CA HIS A 199 0.66 -13.18 17.94
C HIS A 199 -0.58 -13.86 18.52
N ARG A 200 -1.54 -14.24 17.67
CA ARG A 200 -2.74 -14.99 18.08
C ARG A 200 -2.41 -16.28 18.81
N ARG A 201 -1.51 -17.11 18.27
CA ARG A 201 -1.08 -18.37 18.91
C ARG A 201 -0.43 -18.17 20.28
N LYS A 202 0.14 -16.98 20.52
CA LYS A 202 0.76 -16.58 21.78
C LYS A 202 -0.18 -15.77 22.70
N ASP A 203 -1.46 -15.65 22.35
CA ASP A 203 -2.44 -14.86 23.11
C ASP A 203 -1.96 -13.40 23.27
N MET A 204 -1.41 -12.84 22.20
CA MET A 204 -0.94 -11.45 22.12
C MET A 204 -1.84 -10.63 21.20
N THR A 205 -2.10 -9.38 21.61
CA THR A 205 -2.69 -8.36 20.74
C THR A 205 -1.70 -7.97 19.66
N SER A 206 -2.14 -7.92 18.42
CA SER A 206 -1.31 -7.40 17.32
C SER A 206 -1.33 -5.88 17.31
N VAL A 207 -0.19 -5.26 17.60
CA VAL A 207 0.04 -3.84 17.31
C VAL A 207 0.59 -3.78 15.89
N ILE A 208 -0.21 -3.25 14.97
CA ILE A 208 0.14 -3.11 13.56
C ILE A 208 0.64 -1.69 13.34
N HIS A 209 1.94 -1.52 13.08
CA HIS A 209 2.48 -0.24 12.65
C HIS A 209 2.14 -0.02 11.17
N GLY A 210 1.30 0.96 10.87
CA GLY A 210 0.80 1.22 9.53
C GLY A 210 -0.34 2.23 9.50
N LYS A 211 -0.82 2.55 8.30
CA LYS A 211 -1.93 3.49 8.12
C LYS A 211 -3.26 2.72 8.19
N TRP A 212 -4.13 3.02 9.17
CA TRP A 212 -5.35 2.23 9.40
C TRP A 212 -6.27 2.10 8.18
N ALA A 213 -6.29 3.12 7.31
CA ALA A 213 -7.11 3.15 6.10
C ALA A 213 -6.41 2.53 4.87
N HIS A 214 -5.13 2.16 4.97
CA HIS A 214 -4.39 1.55 3.86
C HIS A 214 -4.76 0.07 3.71
N GLU A 215 -4.88 -0.38 2.47
CA GLU A 215 -5.45 -1.67 2.10
C GLU A 215 -4.66 -2.84 2.68
N GLU A 216 -3.33 -2.75 2.70
CA GLU A 216 -2.48 -3.77 3.34
C GLU A 216 -2.75 -3.88 4.85
N SER A 217 -2.97 -2.75 5.52
CA SER A 217 -3.26 -2.72 6.95
C SER A 217 -4.66 -3.27 7.23
N ILE A 218 -5.65 -2.96 6.39
CA ILE A 218 -7.00 -3.51 6.47
C ILE A 218 -6.96 -5.04 6.27
N ALA A 219 -6.28 -5.50 5.21
CA ALA A 219 -6.13 -6.92 4.92
C ALA A 219 -5.44 -7.65 6.08
N THR A 220 -4.34 -7.10 6.60
CA THR A 220 -3.61 -7.66 7.74
C THR A 220 -4.46 -7.70 9.01
N ALA A 221 -5.14 -6.59 9.34
CA ALA A 221 -6.00 -6.49 10.51
C ALA A 221 -7.17 -7.47 10.46
N SER A 222 -7.72 -7.75 9.27
CA SER A 222 -8.77 -8.76 9.09
C SER A 222 -8.32 -10.18 9.49
N MET A 223 -7.02 -10.47 9.40
CA MET A 223 -6.44 -11.76 9.78
C MET A 223 -6.18 -11.89 11.29
N ALA A 224 -6.11 -10.76 12.00
CA ALA A 224 -5.87 -10.73 13.43
C ALA A 224 -7.17 -10.91 14.24
N ASP A 225 -7.07 -11.47 15.44
CA ASP A 225 -8.20 -11.59 16.37
C ASP A 225 -8.39 -10.29 17.15
N THR A 226 -7.39 -9.91 17.95
CA THR A 226 -7.33 -8.66 18.70
C THR A 226 -6.18 -7.82 18.16
N TYR A 227 -6.47 -6.58 17.78
CA TYR A 227 -5.46 -5.69 17.21
C TYR A 227 -5.71 -4.22 17.53
N ILE A 228 -4.63 -3.44 17.41
CA ILE A 228 -4.64 -1.98 17.28
C ILE A 228 -3.65 -1.59 16.17
N ILE A 229 -4.00 -0.61 15.36
CA ILE A 229 -3.16 -0.03 14.31
C ILE A 229 -2.67 1.33 14.82
N ILE A 230 -1.37 1.56 14.74
CA ILE A 230 -0.73 2.84 15.09
C ILE A 230 0.01 3.38 13.87
N LYS A 231 -0.13 4.68 13.62
CA LYS A 231 0.44 5.30 12.42
C LYS A 231 1.93 5.60 12.54
N ASP A 232 2.34 6.14 13.68
CA ASP A 232 3.63 6.79 13.86
C ASP A 232 4.13 6.71 15.31
N MET A 233 5.30 7.30 15.56
CA MET A 233 5.91 7.39 16.87
C MET A 233 5.04 8.11 17.92
N GLU A 234 4.22 9.09 17.54
CA GLU A 234 3.37 9.83 18.48
C GLU A 234 2.22 8.95 18.98
N GLU A 235 1.59 8.17 18.09
CA GLU A 235 0.59 7.19 18.50
C GLU A 235 1.21 6.04 19.31
N ALA A 236 2.43 5.61 18.97
CA ALA A 236 3.17 4.62 19.75
C ALA A 236 3.42 5.11 21.20
N LYS A 237 3.85 6.36 21.38
CA LYS A 237 4.02 6.99 22.70
C LYS A 237 2.69 7.09 23.46
N TYR A 238 1.60 7.43 22.78
CA TYR A 238 0.28 7.48 23.40
C TYR A 238 -0.16 6.11 23.95
N VAL A 239 -0.01 5.05 23.14
CA VAL A 239 -0.36 3.68 23.56
C VAL A 239 0.54 3.19 24.69
N THR A 240 1.86 3.40 24.58
CA THR A 240 2.80 2.96 25.62
C THR A 240 2.65 3.73 26.93
N ASN A 241 2.30 5.02 26.89
CA ASN A 241 1.94 5.78 28.08
C ASN A 241 0.71 5.19 28.77
N TYR A 242 -0.33 4.81 28.01
CA TYR A 242 -1.52 4.15 28.56
C TYR A 242 -1.15 2.81 29.23
N ILE A 243 -0.27 2.00 28.62
CA ILE A 243 0.20 0.73 29.22
C ILE A 243 0.84 0.95 30.59
N LEU A 244 1.68 1.98 30.72
CA LEU A 244 2.39 2.26 31.96
C LEU A 244 1.46 2.82 33.04
N ASN A 245 0.70 3.86 32.68
CA ASN A 245 0.05 4.75 33.64
C ASN A 245 -1.46 4.62 33.69
N GLY A 246 -2.07 3.85 32.79
CA GLY A 246 -3.50 3.90 32.51
C GLY A 246 -3.88 5.21 31.82
N GLY A 247 -5.17 5.53 31.80
CA GLY A 247 -5.67 6.75 31.21
C GLY A 247 -7.19 6.75 31.13
N ASN A 248 -7.75 7.69 30.37
CA ASN A 248 -9.18 7.68 30.06
C ASN A 248 -9.44 6.69 28.91
N LYS A 249 -10.10 5.58 29.23
CA LYS A 249 -10.48 4.54 28.27
C LYS A 249 -11.38 5.06 27.15
N GLU A 250 -12.34 5.93 27.46
CA GLU A 250 -13.26 6.47 26.45
C GLU A 250 -12.53 7.35 25.44
N GLU A 251 -11.60 8.18 25.91
CA GLU A 251 -10.73 8.98 25.05
C GLU A 251 -9.83 8.11 24.16
N PHE A 252 -9.21 7.09 24.76
CA PHE A 252 -8.38 6.13 24.02
C PHE A 252 -9.18 5.46 22.89
N MET A 253 -10.37 4.96 23.21
CA MET A 253 -11.24 4.30 22.24
C MET A 253 -11.77 5.28 21.19
N ALA A 254 -12.00 6.55 21.53
CA ALA A 254 -12.37 7.58 20.56
C ALA A 254 -11.24 7.86 19.56
N LYS A 255 -9.98 7.91 20.03
CA LYS A 255 -8.79 8.11 19.18
C LYS A 255 -8.59 6.94 18.21
N PHE A 256 -8.72 5.71 18.67
CA PHE A 256 -8.47 4.50 17.86
C PHE A 256 -9.75 3.83 17.33
N LYS A 257 -10.87 4.55 17.24
CA LYS A 257 -12.19 3.99 16.86
C LYS A 257 -12.21 3.21 15.55
N ASN A 258 -11.37 3.59 14.58
CA ASN A 258 -11.26 2.96 13.26
C ASN A 258 -10.03 2.05 13.14
N ALA A 259 -9.24 1.94 14.20
CA ALA A 259 -7.90 1.39 14.20
C ALA A 259 -7.73 0.29 15.26
N CYS A 260 -8.82 -0.31 15.75
CA CYS A 260 -8.74 -1.45 16.66
C CYS A 260 -9.86 -2.45 16.39
N SER A 261 -9.66 -3.69 16.84
CA SER A 261 -10.65 -4.77 16.71
C SER A 261 -11.95 -4.45 17.46
N SER A 262 -13.08 -4.96 16.98
CA SER A 262 -14.35 -4.85 17.71
C SER A 262 -14.25 -5.43 19.13
N GLY A 263 -14.73 -4.68 20.14
CA GLY A 263 -14.66 -5.09 21.55
C GLY A 263 -13.27 -4.96 22.18
N PHE A 264 -12.35 -4.25 21.53
CA PHE A 264 -11.03 -3.93 22.08
C PHE A 264 -11.17 -3.16 23.40
N ASP A 265 -10.37 -3.58 24.39
CA ASP A 265 -10.32 -3.00 25.71
C ASP A 265 -8.86 -2.75 26.09
N PRO A 266 -8.39 -1.49 26.13
CA PRO A 266 -6.98 -1.19 26.35
C PRO A 266 -6.48 -1.67 27.73
N ASP A 267 -7.34 -1.81 28.73
CA ASP A 267 -6.97 -2.29 30.07
C ASP A 267 -6.70 -3.81 30.09
N ARG A 268 -7.31 -4.54 29.16
CA ARG A 268 -7.18 -6.00 29.01
C ARG A 268 -6.18 -6.36 27.92
N ASP A 269 -6.37 -5.78 26.74
CA ASP A 269 -5.78 -6.23 25.48
C ASP A 269 -4.35 -5.71 25.29
N LEU A 270 -3.96 -4.61 25.95
CA LEU A 270 -2.58 -4.12 25.90
C LEU A 270 -1.64 -4.81 26.91
N LYS A 271 -2.09 -5.86 27.60
CA LYS A 271 -1.23 -6.60 28.55
C LYS A 271 -0.14 -7.40 27.86
N LYS A 272 -0.41 -7.97 26.69
CA LYS A 272 0.56 -8.73 25.90
C LYS A 272 0.45 -8.27 24.46
N VAL A 273 1.55 -7.81 23.86
CA VAL A 273 1.54 -7.25 22.52
C VAL A 273 2.60 -7.87 21.63
N GLY A 274 2.25 -8.05 20.36
CA GLY A 274 3.16 -8.40 19.28
C GLY A 274 3.18 -7.28 18.24
N ILE A 275 4.36 -6.80 17.85
CA ILE A 275 4.51 -5.80 16.79
C ILE A 275 4.62 -6.51 15.43
N ALA A 276 3.78 -6.09 14.49
CA ALA A 276 3.92 -6.33 13.07
C ALA A 276 3.80 -4.99 12.33
N ASN A 277 4.38 -4.90 11.15
CA ASN A 277 4.49 -3.65 10.39
C ASN A 277 3.91 -3.85 8.99
N GLN A 278 3.23 -2.82 8.49
CA GLN A 278 2.96 -2.68 7.07
C GLN A 278 4.30 -2.66 6.31
N THR A 279 4.40 -3.42 5.23
CA THR A 279 5.66 -3.74 4.53
C THR A 279 6.42 -2.54 4.01
N THR A 280 5.70 -1.43 3.78
CA THR A 280 6.21 -0.20 3.17
C THR A 280 6.51 0.92 4.17
N MET A 281 6.43 0.70 5.49
CA MET A 281 6.68 1.76 6.49
C MET A 281 8.16 2.18 6.54
N TYR A 282 8.44 3.36 7.10
CA TYR A 282 9.81 3.82 7.32
C TYR A 282 10.53 2.91 8.33
N LYS A 283 11.71 2.40 7.94
CA LYS A 283 12.41 1.35 8.69
C LYS A 283 12.95 1.84 10.03
N GLU A 284 13.56 3.02 10.07
CA GLU A 284 14.14 3.53 11.32
C GLU A 284 13.07 3.83 12.36
N GLU A 285 11.94 4.42 11.94
CA GLU A 285 10.80 4.65 12.83
C GLU A 285 10.22 3.32 13.33
N THR A 286 10.04 2.34 12.45
CA THR A 286 9.58 0.99 12.82
C THR A 286 10.46 0.35 13.90
N ALA A 287 11.78 0.41 13.73
CA ALA A 287 12.73 -0.11 14.72
C ALA A 287 12.66 0.67 16.04
N ALA A 288 12.45 1.98 15.99
CA ALA A 288 12.30 2.82 17.17
C ALA A 288 10.99 2.50 17.94
N ILE A 289 9.89 2.28 17.23
CA ILE A 289 8.59 1.88 17.82
C ILE A 289 8.73 0.52 18.51
N ALA A 290 9.33 -0.48 17.86
CA ALA A 290 9.55 -1.78 18.48
C ALA A 290 10.34 -1.68 19.79
N LYS A 291 11.44 -0.90 19.81
CA LYS A 291 12.23 -0.63 21.01
C LYS A 291 11.44 0.11 22.09
N LEU A 292 10.55 1.03 21.71
CA LEU A 292 9.70 1.76 22.65
C LEU A 292 8.73 0.80 23.36
N PHE A 293 8.07 -0.09 22.63
CA PHE A 293 7.19 -1.10 23.21
C PHE A 293 7.96 -2.11 24.06
N GLU A 294 9.13 -2.56 23.62
CA GLU A 294 9.99 -3.46 24.40
C GLU A 294 10.34 -2.85 25.77
N ARG A 295 10.86 -1.62 25.78
CA ARG A 295 11.19 -0.87 27.00
C ARG A 295 9.97 -0.66 27.90
N THR A 296 8.82 -0.41 27.29
CA THR A 296 7.55 -0.23 28.01
C THR A 296 7.13 -1.52 28.72
N MET A 297 7.18 -2.66 28.04
CA MET A 297 6.82 -3.94 28.61
C MET A 297 7.83 -4.39 29.67
N LEU A 298 9.13 -4.15 29.46
CA LEU A 298 10.18 -4.35 30.46
C LEU A 298 9.89 -3.56 31.74
N LYS A 299 9.53 -2.28 31.62
CA LYS A 299 9.22 -1.41 32.75
C LYS A 299 7.95 -1.84 33.48
N LYS A 300 6.93 -2.34 32.76
CA LYS A 300 5.64 -2.72 33.33
C LYS A 300 5.66 -4.09 34.02
N PHE A 301 6.31 -5.08 33.41
CA PHE A 301 6.21 -6.49 33.79
C PHE A 301 7.52 -7.12 34.29
N GLY A 302 8.63 -6.38 34.22
CA GLY A 302 9.96 -6.86 34.63
C GLY A 302 10.69 -7.63 33.53
N PRO A 303 12.04 -7.70 33.61
CA PRO A 303 12.88 -8.39 32.63
C PRO A 303 12.60 -9.89 32.51
N GLU A 304 12.16 -10.53 33.60
CA GLU A 304 11.86 -11.96 33.64
C GLU A 304 10.58 -12.34 32.87
N ASN A 305 9.66 -11.39 32.67
CA ASN A 305 8.38 -11.64 32.02
C ASN A 305 8.27 -11.02 30.61
N VAL A 306 9.24 -10.23 30.15
CA VAL A 306 9.14 -9.49 28.87
C VAL A 306 8.81 -10.40 27.69
N ASN A 307 9.39 -11.60 27.60
CA ASN A 307 9.17 -12.53 26.50
C ASN A 307 7.75 -13.13 26.45
N VAL A 308 6.99 -12.99 27.54
CA VAL A 308 5.56 -13.37 27.62
C VAL A 308 4.66 -12.22 27.20
N HIS A 309 5.10 -10.97 27.45
CA HIS A 309 4.31 -9.75 27.24
C HIS A 309 4.63 -8.99 25.96
N PHE A 310 5.76 -9.31 25.32
CA PHE A 310 6.26 -8.61 24.15
C PHE A 310 6.84 -9.57 23.12
N MET A 311 6.56 -9.26 21.86
CA MET A 311 7.24 -9.81 20.70
C MET A 311 7.30 -8.71 19.64
N ALA A 312 8.39 -8.66 18.88
CA ALA A 312 8.44 -7.89 17.64
C ALA A 312 8.90 -8.81 16.52
N LEU A 313 8.18 -8.77 15.41
CA LEU A 313 8.57 -9.43 14.18
C LEU A 313 8.83 -8.34 13.14
N ASP A 314 10.05 -8.32 12.60
CA ASP A 314 10.35 -7.43 11.48
C ASP A 314 9.62 -7.96 10.24
N THR A 315 8.80 -7.10 9.67
CA THR A 315 7.95 -7.40 8.52
C THR A 315 8.02 -6.32 7.46
N ILE A 316 8.97 -5.38 7.58
CA ILE A 316 9.33 -4.50 6.46
C ILE A 316 9.89 -5.37 5.34
N CYS A 317 9.52 -5.08 4.10
CA CYS A 317 10.03 -5.85 2.96
C CYS A 317 11.41 -5.34 2.52
N ASP A 318 12.24 -6.26 2.02
CA ASP A 318 13.59 -5.95 1.54
C ASP A 318 13.59 -4.82 0.50
N ALA A 319 12.64 -4.85 -0.44
CA ALA A 319 12.52 -3.85 -1.50
C ALA A 319 12.26 -2.42 -0.99
N THR A 320 11.53 -2.28 0.13
CA THR A 320 11.32 -0.98 0.79
C THR A 320 12.60 -0.53 1.46
N GLN A 321 13.27 -1.43 2.18
CA GLN A 321 14.55 -1.10 2.79
C GLN A 321 15.60 -0.67 1.76
N GLU A 322 15.82 -1.45 0.71
CA GLU A 322 16.82 -1.16 -0.33
C GLU A 322 16.61 0.23 -0.96
N ARG A 323 15.36 0.64 -1.17
CA ARG A 323 15.04 1.98 -1.71
C ARG A 323 15.28 3.09 -0.70
N GLN A 324 14.96 2.86 0.58
CA GLN A 324 15.27 3.81 1.65
C GLN A 324 16.79 3.97 1.82
N ASP A 325 17.54 2.87 1.76
CA ASP A 325 19.00 2.88 1.83
C ASP A 325 19.59 3.63 0.60
N ALA A 326 19.09 3.34 -0.60
CA ALA A 326 19.54 3.98 -1.84
C ALA A 326 19.26 5.49 -1.89
N ILE A 327 18.08 5.95 -1.43
CA ILE A 327 17.79 7.39 -1.39
C ILE A 327 18.63 8.09 -0.30
N ASN A 328 18.87 7.44 0.84
CA ASN A 328 19.77 7.96 1.88
C ASN A 328 21.20 8.13 1.37
N ASP A 329 21.70 7.19 0.57
CA ASP A 329 23.04 7.30 -0.03
C ASP A 329 23.07 8.40 -1.10
N LEU A 330 22.05 8.50 -1.96
CA LEU A 330 21.95 9.57 -2.97
C LEU A 330 21.88 10.97 -2.34
N ILE A 331 21.19 11.11 -1.20
CA ILE A 331 21.04 12.38 -0.47
C ILE A 331 22.36 12.95 0.07
N ARG A 332 23.36 12.09 0.30
CA ARG A 332 24.69 12.50 0.79
C ARG A 332 25.50 13.28 -0.25
N ASP A 333 25.07 13.27 -1.51
CA ASP A 333 25.71 14.02 -2.56
C ASP A 333 25.19 15.47 -2.60
N ASP A 334 25.97 16.40 -2.04
CA ASP A 334 25.63 17.82 -2.01
C ASP A 334 25.63 18.51 -3.38
N SER A 335 26.05 17.83 -4.45
CA SER A 335 25.94 18.38 -5.81
C SER A 335 24.54 18.28 -6.41
N VAL A 336 23.62 17.55 -5.78
CA VAL A 336 22.23 17.39 -6.23
C VAL A 336 21.40 18.61 -5.84
N ASP A 337 20.81 19.29 -6.83
CA ASP A 337 20.01 20.50 -6.64
C ASP A 337 18.59 20.17 -6.11
N PHE A 338 17.97 19.11 -6.62
CA PHE A 338 16.69 18.59 -6.14
C PHE A 338 16.52 17.11 -6.48
N TYR A 339 15.54 16.49 -5.82
CA TYR A 339 15.20 15.08 -5.97
C TYR A 339 13.85 14.94 -6.67
N LEU A 340 13.78 14.12 -7.71
CA LEU A 340 12.54 13.74 -8.39
C LEU A 340 12.18 12.31 -7.99
N ILE A 341 11.04 12.16 -7.32
CA ILE A 341 10.52 10.88 -6.81
C ILE A 341 9.29 10.52 -7.63
N VAL A 342 9.35 9.45 -8.43
CA VAL A 342 8.24 9.08 -9.33
C VAL A 342 7.44 7.90 -8.76
N GLY A 343 6.12 8.04 -8.64
CA GLY A 343 5.21 6.96 -8.28
C GLY A 343 3.82 7.45 -7.84
N GLY A 344 2.83 6.56 -7.86
CA GLY A 344 1.42 6.93 -7.57
C GLY A 344 1.23 7.62 -6.22
N TRP A 345 0.23 8.51 -6.13
CA TRP A 345 -0.05 9.30 -4.92
C TRP A 345 -0.33 8.48 -3.67
N ASP A 346 -1.02 7.36 -3.84
CA ASP A 346 -1.41 6.46 -2.75
C ASP A 346 -0.29 5.46 -2.38
N SER A 347 0.85 5.49 -3.07
CA SER A 347 1.99 4.62 -2.79
C SER A 347 2.71 5.04 -1.52
N SER A 348 2.47 4.33 -0.41
CA SER A 348 3.14 4.62 0.87
C SER A 348 4.67 4.56 0.76
N ASN A 349 5.21 3.59 0.02
CA ASN A 349 6.65 3.50 -0.22
C ASN A 349 7.19 4.78 -0.89
N THR A 350 6.49 5.30 -1.91
CA THR A 350 6.92 6.52 -2.62
C THR A 350 6.86 7.74 -1.71
N GLY A 351 5.80 7.86 -0.90
CA GLY A 351 5.68 8.94 0.09
C GLY A 351 6.83 8.95 1.10
N HIS A 352 7.25 7.79 1.61
CA HIS A 352 8.39 7.72 2.53
C HIS A 352 9.73 8.11 1.88
N LEU A 353 9.93 7.89 0.58
CA LEU A 353 11.13 8.37 -0.11
C LEU A 353 11.18 9.90 -0.12
N LEU A 354 10.04 10.58 -0.32
CA LEU A 354 9.95 12.04 -0.19
C LEU A 354 10.19 12.50 1.26
N GLU A 355 9.60 11.82 2.24
CA GLU A 355 9.81 12.12 3.66
C GLU A 355 11.29 12.09 4.02
N ILE A 356 12.05 11.09 3.56
CA ILE A 356 13.49 10.98 3.78
C ILE A 356 14.25 12.18 3.18
N VAL A 357 13.89 12.61 1.96
CA VAL A 357 14.49 13.80 1.32
C VAL A 357 14.25 15.06 2.18
N HIS A 358 13.01 15.28 2.61
CA HIS A 358 12.66 16.47 3.40
C HIS A 358 13.25 16.45 4.82
N MET A 359 13.31 15.28 5.47
CA MET A 359 13.96 15.11 6.79
C MET A 359 15.44 15.49 6.78
N ASN A 360 16.10 15.37 5.61
CA ASN A 360 17.49 15.77 5.41
C ASN A 360 17.65 17.21 4.88
N GLY A 361 16.57 18.00 4.88
CA GLY A 361 16.60 19.41 4.47
C GLY A 361 16.85 19.62 2.97
N LYS A 362 16.62 18.59 2.14
CA LYS A 362 16.77 18.65 0.69
C LYS A 362 15.40 18.92 0.02
N VAL A 363 15.44 19.45 -1.20
CA VAL A 363 14.22 19.73 -1.99
C VAL A 363 13.83 18.49 -2.78
N GLY A 364 12.62 17.98 -2.56
CA GLY A 364 12.07 16.82 -3.28
C GLY A 364 10.74 17.13 -3.95
N TYR A 365 10.51 16.51 -5.11
CA TYR A 365 9.23 16.56 -5.83
C TYR A 365 8.73 15.15 -6.07
N HIS A 366 7.61 14.78 -5.42
CA HIS A 366 6.90 13.53 -5.69
C HIS A 366 5.90 13.77 -6.83
N ILE A 367 6.04 13.05 -7.95
CA ILE A 367 5.08 13.05 -9.06
C ILE A 367 4.52 11.65 -9.34
N ASP A 368 3.24 11.56 -9.74
CA ASP A 368 2.63 10.28 -10.14
C ASP A 368 2.99 9.87 -11.56
N MET A 369 3.10 10.85 -12.48
CA MET A 369 3.35 10.66 -13.91
C MET A 369 4.05 11.88 -14.51
N ALA A 370 4.67 11.70 -15.68
CA ALA A 370 5.47 12.72 -16.37
C ALA A 370 4.70 14.02 -16.68
N HIS A 371 3.40 13.95 -16.97
CA HIS A 371 2.58 15.13 -17.33
C HIS A 371 2.44 16.16 -16.19
N ARG A 372 2.85 15.81 -14.97
CA ARG A 372 2.94 16.74 -13.84
C ARG A 372 4.01 17.80 -14.00
N ILE A 373 5.03 17.52 -14.80
CA ILE A 373 6.05 18.49 -15.20
C ILE A 373 5.52 19.19 -16.46
N ARG A 374 5.06 20.43 -16.29
CA ARG A 374 4.33 21.20 -17.31
C ARG A 374 5.29 22.06 -18.15
N GLU A 375 4.85 22.39 -19.36
CA GLU A 375 5.67 23.15 -20.34
C GLU A 375 5.93 24.60 -19.90
N ASP A 376 5.09 25.13 -19.01
CA ASP A 376 5.22 26.47 -18.42
C ASP A 376 6.27 26.55 -17.30
N GLY A 377 7.08 25.49 -17.10
CA GLY A 377 8.10 25.43 -16.05
C GLY A 377 7.53 25.18 -14.65
N SER A 378 6.26 24.83 -14.52
CA SER A 378 5.67 24.41 -13.25
C SER A 378 5.67 22.88 -13.07
N ILE A 379 5.70 22.44 -11.82
CA ILE A 379 5.58 21.04 -11.42
C ILE A 379 4.45 20.89 -10.41
N GLU A 380 3.50 20.01 -10.69
CA GLU A 380 2.44 19.60 -9.76
C GLU A 380 2.88 18.37 -8.98
N HIS A 381 3.03 18.48 -7.68
CA HIS A 381 3.65 17.45 -6.86
C HIS A 381 2.94 17.27 -5.52
N ARG A 382 3.20 16.13 -4.87
CA ARG A 382 2.61 15.77 -3.59
C ARG A 382 3.59 16.09 -2.45
N GLU A 383 3.08 16.72 -1.40
CA GLU A 383 3.81 16.99 -0.17
C GLU A 383 3.79 15.80 0.80
N THR A 384 4.60 15.84 1.87
CA THR A 384 4.68 14.77 2.87
C THR A 384 3.38 14.59 3.66
N ASP A 385 2.60 15.65 3.83
CA ASP A 385 1.26 15.59 4.43
C ASP A 385 0.17 15.04 3.48
N GLY A 386 0.52 14.84 2.20
CA GLY A 386 -0.34 14.34 1.14
C GLY A 386 -1.12 15.40 0.37
N THR A 387 -0.92 16.68 0.66
CA THR A 387 -1.46 17.75 -0.16
C THR A 387 -0.81 17.76 -1.55
N ILE A 388 -1.58 18.07 -2.59
CA ILE A 388 -1.07 18.27 -3.94
C ILE A 388 -0.91 19.78 -4.14
N THR A 389 0.29 20.21 -4.54
CA THR A 389 0.63 21.61 -4.75
C THR A 389 1.31 21.80 -6.10
N VAL A 390 1.48 23.06 -6.51
CA VAL A 390 2.17 23.42 -7.74
C VAL A 390 3.31 24.37 -7.41
N THR A 391 4.53 23.96 -7.74
CA THR A 391 5.71 24.83 -7.68
C THR A 391 5.98 25.40 -9.07
N LYS A 392 6.02 26.72 -9.17
CA LYS A 392 6.44 27.43 -10.39
C LYS A 392 7.96 27.56 -10.41
N ASP A 393 8.54 27.63 -11.61
CA ASP A 393 9.97 27.86 -11.82
C ASP A 393 10.84 26.88 -11.02
N PHE A 394 10.42 25.61 -10.98
CA PHE A 394 11.05 24.60 -10.10
C PHE A 394 12.45 24.20 -10.56
N LEU A 395 12.80 24.46 -11.82
CA LEU A 395 14.11 24.18 -12.40
C LEU A 395 15.05 25.37 -12.19
N PRO A 396 16.17 25.22 -11.46
CA PRO A 396 17.19 26.26 -11.33
C PRO A 396 17.77 26.66 -12.69
N LYS A 397 18.22 27.90 -12.90
CA LYS A 397 18.87 28.34 -14.15
C LYS A 397 20.25 27.68 -14.34
N GLY A 398 20.66 27.48 -15.60
CA GLY A 398 21.97 26.93 -15.93
C GLY A 398 22.07 25.40 -15.77
N LYS A 399 23.27 24.89 -15.46
CA LYS A 399 23.50 23.45 -15.26
C LYS A 399 22.85 22.99 -13.96
N VAL A 400 22.10 21.89 -14.01
CA VAL A 400 21.38 21.32 -12.87
C VAL A 400 21.73 19.85 -12.70
N THR A 401 21.81 19.38 -11.47
CA THR A 401 21.96 17.98 -11.09
C THR A 401 20.69 17.53 -10.40
N VAL A 402 20.05 16.49 -10.93
CA VAL A 402 18.79 15.94 -10.42
C VAL A 402 19.03 14.54 -9.89
N GLY A 403 18.72 14.34 -8.61
CA GLY A 403 18.63 13.01 -8.01
C GLY A 403 17.31 12.38 -8.40
N VAL A 404 17.30 11.17 -8.92
CA VAL A 404 16.10 10.51 -9.44
C VAL A 404 15.92 9.17 -8.74
N THR A 405 14.71 8.91 -8.27
CA THR A 405 14.31 7.59 -7.77
C THR A 405 12.83 7.35 -8.06
N SER A 406 12.36 6.14 -7.81
CA SER A 406 10.96 5.79 -7.96
C SER A 406 10.49 4.78 -6.94
N GLY A 407 9.19 4.82 -6.66
CA GLY A 407 8.54 3.86 -5.78
C GLY A 407 8.55 2.44 -6.32
N ALA A 408 8.37 1.47 -5.42
CA ALA A 408 8.31 0.04 -5.75
C ALA A 408 7.20 -0.35 -6.75
N SER A 409 6.24 0.54 -7.01
CA SER A 409 5.12 0.37 -7.94
C SER A 409 5.29 1.15 -9.25
N THR A 410 6.47 1.70 -9.54
CA THR A 410 6.69 2.55 -10.71
C THR A 410 7.51 1.81 -11.79
N PRO A 411 6.98 1.63 -13.01
CA PRO A 411 7.75 1.15 -14.15
C PRO A 411 8.95 2.04 -14.49
N ASP A 412 10.02 1.44 -15.00
CA ASP A 412 11.21 2.16 -15.47
C ASP A 412 10.85 3.14 -16.59
N ARG A 413 9.88 2.77 -17.45
CA ARG A 413 9.35 3.65 -18.49
C ARG A 413 8.80 4.97 -17.96
N TYR A 414 8.01 4.95 -16.88
CA TYR A 414 7.42 6.17 -16.33
C TYR A 414 8.45 7.06 -15.64
N LEU A 415 9.54 6.45 -15.13
CA LEU A 415 10.70 7.19 -14.66
C LEU A 415 11.40 7.92 -15.82
N GLN A 416 11.66 7.22 -16.93
CA GLN A 416 12.23 7.81 -18.14
C GLN A 416 11.39 8.97 -18.66
N GLU A 417 10.09 8.76 -18.86
CA GLU A 417 9.18 9.80 -19.37
C GLU A 417 9.21 11.05 -18.48
N SER A 418 9.31 10.87 -17.15
CA SER A 418 9.42 11.98 -16.20
C SER A 418 10.75 12.73 -16.32
N VAL A 419 11.86 12.01 -16.47
CA VAL A 419 13.19 12.61 -16.70
C VAL A 419 13.24 13.34 -18.04
N GLU A 420 12.64 12.78 -19.08
CA GLU A 420 12.56 13.41 -20.41
C GLU A 420 11.86 14.76 -20.36
N ARG A 421 10.83 14.93 -19.52
CA ARG A 421 10.18 16.24 -19.31
C ARG A 421 11.13 17.26 -18.70
N VAL A 422 11.98 16.87 -17.75
CA VAL A 422 13.03 17.76 -17.21
C VAL A 422 14.03 18.14 -18.29
N LEU A 423 14.50 17.16 -19.08
CA LEU A 423 15.45 17.39 -20.18
C LEU A 423 14.87 18.29 -21.28
N MET A 424 13.58 18.14 -21.57
CA MET A 424 12.85 18.96 -22.54
C MET A 424 12.79 20.42 -22.10
N LEU A 425 12.36 20.68 -20.85
CA LEU A 425 12.30 22.05 -20.31
C LEU A 425 13.66 22.75 -20.36
N LYS A 426 14.73 22.00 -20.08
CA LYS A 426 16.10 22.52 -20.14
C LYS A 426 16.62 22.78 -21.55
N ALA A 427 16.19 21.98 -22.53
CA ALA A 427 16.45 22.30 -23.94
C ALA A 427 15.74 23.61 -24.36
N LEU A 428 14.50 23.81 -23.92
CA LEU A 428 13.71 24.99 -24.24
C LEU A 428 14.24 26.30 -23.59
N GLU A 429 14.83 26.21 -22.39
CA GLU A 429 15.56 27.34 -21.77
C GLU A 429 16.74 27.77 -22.64
N LYS A 430 17.51 26.81 -23.19
CA LYS A 430 18.67 27.08 -24.05
C LYS A 430 18.28 27.79 -25.34
N ASP A 431 17.12 27.47 -25.89
CA ASP A 431 16.61 28.03 -27.14
C ASP A 431 15.83 29.35 -26.94
N GLY A 432 15.72 29.85 -25.70
CA GLY A 432 15.04 31.11 -25.36
C GLY A 432 13.51 31.04 -25.42
N ALA A 433 12.92 29.84 -25.40
CA ALA A 433 11.48 29.62 -25.50
C ALA A 433 10.76 29.69 -24.14
N ILE A 434 11.49 29.62 -23.03
CA ILE A 434 10.99 29.77 -21.65
C ILE A 434 11.80 30.91 -21.01
N ALA A 435 11.11 31.97 -20.58
CA ALA A 435 11.71 33.23 -20.11
C ALA A 435 11.95 33.27 -18.59
#